data_AF-A0A357R4N3-F1
#
_entry.id   AF-A0A357R4N3-F1
#
_cell.length_a   1.000
_cell.length_b   1.000
_cell.length_c   1.000
_cell.angle_alpha   90.00
_cell.angle_beta   90.00
_cell.angle_gamma   90.00
#
_symmetry.space_group_name_H-M   'P 1'
#
loop_
_entity.id
_entity.type
_entity.pdbx_description
1 polymer ?
#
loop_
_entity_poly.entity_id
_entity_poly.type
_entity_poly.pdbx_seq_one_letter_code
_entity_poly.pdbx_strand_id
1 'polypeptide(L)'
;DAGIADRTLIAISADHYPYGLELSAIEELAGRKIDNNFDLYRNSFILWTKGMEPLTIDEPCSSLDIIPTLSNLLGLEYDSRLLMGRDIHSSAEPLVIFADGSFITGKGRYDAIADKFECMPGVSVDEGYVESVAATVARKMYYSAMILDTDYYAKILPKR
;
A
#
# COMPACT_ATOMS: atom_id res chain seq x y z
N ASP A 1 3.53 -27.72 21.50
CA ASP A 1 3.26 -26.29 21.29
C ASP A 1 4.10 -25.48 22.28
N ALA A 2 4.71 -24.38 21.85
CA ALA A 2 5.69 -23.61 22.65
C ALA A 2 5.13 -22.28 23.21
N GLY A 3 3.88 -21.91 22.88
CA GLY A 3 3.23 -20.71 23.40
C GLY A 3 3.84 -19.37 22.93
N ILE A 4 4.66 -19.39 21.86
CA ILE A 4 5.33 -18.21 21.31
C ILE A 4 4.33 -17.31 20.58
N ALA A 5 3.41 -17.91 19.81
CA ALA A 5 2.39 -17.20 19.07
C ALA A 5 1.51 -16.32 20.00
N ASP A 6 1.19 -16.83 21.19
CA ASP A 6 0.36 -16.14 22.19
C ASP A 6 0.89 -14.78 22.65
N ARG A 7 2.18 -14.49 22.43
CA ARG A 7 2.86 -13.25 22.83
C ARG A 7 3.49 -12.51 21.64
N THR A 8 3.08 -12.85 20.42
CA THR A 8 3.69 -12.34 19.19
C THR A 8 2.61 -11.73 18.30
N LEU A 9 2.84 -10.50 17.86
CA LEU A 9 2.12 -9.94 16.72
C LEU A 9 2.73 -10.55 15.44
N ILE A 10 1.91 -11.29 14.70
CA ILE A 10 2.29 -11.91 13.44
C ILE A 10 1.75 -11.02 12.31
N ALA A 11 2.66 -10.53 11.47
CA ALA A 11 2.35 -9.76 10.28
C ALA A 11 2.78 -10.56 9.04
N ILE A 12 1.82 -10.90 8.18
CA ILE A 12 2.04 -11.69 6.96
C ILE A 12 1.67 -10.82 5.77
N SER A 13 2.61 -10.63 4.85
CA SER A 13 2.42 -9.88 3.61
C SER A 13 3.04 -10.66 2.47
N ALA A 14 2.40 -10.61 1.30
CA ALA A 14 3.02 -11.04 0.06
C ALA A 14 3.95 -9.92 -0.46
N ASP A 15 5.11 -10.30 -0.97
CA ASP A 15 6.08 -9.38 -1.56
C ASP A 15 5.68 -8.93 -2.96
N HIS A 16 5.29 -9.88 -3.82
CA HIS A 16 4.87 -9.63 -5.20
C HIS A 16 4.01 -10.78 -5.74
N TYR A 17 3.42 -10.60 -6.93
CA TYR A 17 2.73 -11.69 -7.66
C TYR A 17 3.76 -12.69 -8.23
N PRO A 18 3.43 -13.98 -8.42
CA PRO A 18 4.42 -14.99 -8.79
C PRO A 18 4.90 -14.86 -10.25
N TYR A 19 6.05 -14.23 -10.48
CA TYR A 19 6.62 -13.97 -11.82
C TYR A 19 6.83 -15.20 -12.71
N GLY A 20 7.00 -16.38 -12.11
CA GLY A 20 7.26 -17.63 -12.84
C GLY A 20 6.00 -18.38 -13.29
N LEU A 21 4.80 -17.85 -13.00
CA LEU A 21 3.54 -18.47 -13.40
C LEU A 21 2.97 -17.79 -14.64
N GLU A 22 2.51 -18.61 -15.58
CA GLU A 22 1.68 -18.15 -16.69
C GLU A 22 0.36 -17.55 -16.16
N LEU A 23 -0.20 -16.58 -16.89
CA LEU A 23 -1.43 -15.90 -16.50
C LEU A 23 -2.57 -16.88 -16.20
N SER A 24 -2.71 -17.95 -16.97
CA SER A 24 -3.74 -18.97 -16.76
C SER A 24 -3.63 -19.68 -15.40
N ALA A 25 -2.40 -19.93 -14.92
CA ALA A 25 -2.17 -20.52 -13.60
C ALA A 25 -2.47 -19.51 -12.49
N ILE A 26 -2.16 -18.24 -12.70
CA ILE A 26 -2.53 -17.17 -11.76
C ILE A 26 -4.05 -17.03 -11.66
N GLU A 27 -4.75 -17.04 -12.79
CA GLU A 27 -6.22 -16.98 -12.83
C GLU A 27 -6.88 -18.21 -12.19
N GLU A 28 -6.30 -19.40 -12.38
CA GLU A 28 -6.74 -20.63 -11.71
C GLU A 28 -6.62 -20.49 -10.18
N LEU A 29 -5.48 -20.02 -9.68
CA LEU A 29 -5.25 -19.79 -8.25
C LEU A 29 -6.16 -18.68 -7.70
N ALA A 30 -6.40 -17.63 -8.48
CA ALA A 30 -7.27 -16.52 -8.09
C ALA A 30 -8.76 -16.90 -8.13
N GLY A 31 -9.12 -17.98 -8.83
CA GLY A 31 -10.51 -18.40 -9.06
C GLY A 31 -11.30 -17.40 -9.92
N ARG A 32 -10.63 -16.46 -10.58
CA ARG A 32 -11.22 -15.40 -11.42
C ARG A 32 -10.25 -14.96 -12.50
N LYS A 33 -10.79 -14.31 -13.53
CA LYS A 33 -9.98 -13.60 -14.53
C LYS A 33 -9.26 -12.42 -13.90
N ILE A 34 -8.03 -12.20 -14.35
CA ILE A 34 -7.21 -11.05 -13.98
C ILE A 34 -7.29 -10.06 -15.13
N ASP A 35 -8.03 -8.98 -14.92
CA ASP A 35 -8.44 -8.09 -16.02
C ASP A 35 -7.37 -7.05 -16.37
N ASN A 36 -6.47 -6.74 -15.43
CA ASN A 36 -5.43 -5.72 -15.61
C ASN A 36 -4.30 -5.83 -14.56
N ASN A 37 -3.33 -4.92 -14.67
CA ASN A 37 -2.23 -4.80 -13.71
C ASN A 37 -2.72 -4.60 -12.27
N PHE A 38 -3.75 -3.78 -12.04
CA PHE A 38 -4.27 -3.55 -10.67
C PHE A 38 -4.73 -4.84 -10.00
N ASP A 39 -5.39 -5.72 -10.75
CA ASP A 39 -5.83 -7.02 -10.25
C ASP A 39 -4.69 -8.00 -10.05
N LEU A 40 -3.69 -7.97 -10.94
CA LEU A 40 -2.51 -8.85 -10.87
C LEU A 40 -1.71 -8.64 -9.58
N TYR A 41 -1.57 -7.38 -9.15
CA TYR A 41 -0.82 -7.02 -7.94
C TYR A 41 -1.66 -7.12 -6.65
N ARG A 42 -2.97 -7.41 -6.74
CA ARG A 42 -3.83 -7.48 -5.56
C ARG A 42 -3.47 -8.68 -4.70
N ASN A 43 -3.13 -8.43 -3.44
CA ASN A 43 -2.82 -9.46 -2.45
C ASN A 43 -3.45 -9.13 -1.08
N SER A 44 -2.99 -9.77 -0.01
CA SER A 44 -3.50 -9.57 1.35
C SER A 44 -2.38 -9.28 2.34
N PHE A 45 -2.68 -8.40 3.29
CA PHE A 45 -1.89 -8.20 4.50
C PHE A 45 -2.69 -8.71 5.69
N ILE A 46 -2.11 -9.63 6.46
CA ILE A 46 -2.76 -10.28 7.60
C ILE A 46 -2.00 -9.90 8.86
N LEU A 47 -2.74 -9.34 9.82
CA LEU A 47 -2.28 -9.10 11.18
C LEU A 47 -2.99 -10.03 12.14
N TRP A 48 -2.23 -10.66 13.02
CA TRP A 48 -2.77 -11.57 14.03
C TRP A 48 -2.02 -11.44 15.35
N THR A 49 -2.76 -11.40 16.44
CA THR A 49 -2.26 -11.66 17.79
C THR A 49 -3.37 -12.29 18.62
N LYS A 50 -3.02 -13.02 19.67
CA LYS A 50 -4.00 -13.68 20.54
C LYS A 50 -4.94 -12.64 21.17
N GLY A 51 -6.25 -12.87 21.03
CA GLY A 51 -7.28 -12.02 21.61
C GLY A 51 -7.59 -10.75 20.80
N MET A 52 -7.03 -10.60 19.60
CA MET A 52 -7.44 -9.53 18.68
C MET A 52 -8.84 -9.82 18.13
N GLU A 53 -9.73 -8.84 18.20
CA GLU A 53 -11.04 -8.91 17.54
C GLU A 53 -10.85 -8.91 16.02
N PRO A 54 -11.47 -9.85 15.28
CA PRO A 54 -11.34 -9.89 13.82
C PRO A 54 -11.90 -8.64 13.16
N LEU A 55 -11.13 -8.07 12.23
CA LEU A 55 -11.53 -6.93 11.41
C LEU A 55 -11.05 -7.16 9.96
N THR A 56 -11.93 -6.89 9.00
CA THR A 56 -11.59 -6.84 7.57
C THR A 56 -11.57 -5.40 7.12
N ILE A 57 -10.48 -4.98 6.47
CA ILE A 57 -10.31 -3.67 5.87
C ILE A 57 -10.22 -3.88 4.35
N ASP A 58 -11.27 -3.46 3.64
CA ASP A 58 -11.33 -3.54 2.16
C ASP A 58 -10.81 -2.27 1.47
N GLU A 59 -10.44 -1.25 2.25
CA GLU A 59 -9.85 -0.01 1.76
C GLU A 59 -8.51 -0.28 1.05
N PRO A 60 -8.23 0.38 -0.10
CA PRO A 60 -6.96 0.20 -0.79
C PRO A 60 -5.76 0.51 0.12
N CYS A 61 -4.86 -0.45 0.23
CA CYS A 61 -3.61 -0.34 0.99
C CYS A 61 -2.46 -0.99 0.22
N SER A 62 -1.24 -0.68 0.64
CA SER A 62 -0.01 -1.13 0.02
C SER A 62 1.02 -1.56 1.06
N SER A 63 2.09 -2.21 0.63
CA SER A 63 3.22 -2.56 1.50
C SER A 63 3.87 -1.35 2.18
N LEU A 64 3.74 -0.15 1.59
CA LEU A 64 4.26 1.10 2.16
C LEU A 64 3.53 1.49 3.46
N ASP A 65 2.30 1.02 3.65
CA ASP A 65 1.44 1.34 4.80
C ASP A 65 1.76 0.47 6.03
N ILE A 66 2.54 -0.62 5.86
CA ILE A 66 2.84 -1.59 6.93
C ILE A 66 3.61 -0.94 8.07
N ILE A 67 4.69 -0.21 7.79
CA ILE A 67 5.53 0.40 8.83
C ILE A 67 4.75 1.44 9.65
N PRO A 68 4.06 2.44 9.05
CA PRO A 68 3.25 3.38 9.82
C PRO A 68 2.18 2.69 10.68
N THR A 69 1.48 1.70 10.12
CA THR A 69 0.43 0.93 10.81
C THR A 69 0.99 0.19 12.02
N LEU A 70 2.04 -0.60 11.83
CA LEU A 70 2.68 -1.35 12.93
C LEU A 70 3.26 -0.41 13.98
N SER A 71 3.83 0.72 13.56
CA SER A 71 4.41 1.70 14.48
C SER A 71 3.33 2.30 15.39
N ASN A 72 2.18 2.68 14.84
CA ASN A 72 1.05 3.17 15.62
C ASN A 72 0.44 2.09 16.52
N LEU A 73 0.23 0.87 16.01
CA LEU A 73 -0.31 -0.25 16.80
C LEU A 73 0.58 -0.61 18.00
N LEU A 74 1.90 -0.49 17.84
CA LEU A 74 2.89 -0.79 18.89
C LEU A 74 3.27 0.43 19.74
N GLY A 75 2.70 1.62 19.47
CA GLY A 75 3.01 2.85 20.19
C GLY A 75 4.43 3.37 19.99
N LEU A 76 5.04 3.11 18.82
CA LEU A 76 6.36 3.60 18.46
C LEU A 76 6.28 5.05 17.97
N GLU A 77 7.23 5.89 18.41
CA GLU A 77 7.39 7.24 17.88
C GLU A 77 8.11 7.20 16.52
N TYR A 78 7.53 7.87 15.52
CA TYR A 78 8.12 8.05 14.20
C TYR A 78 7.66 9.37 13.57
N ASP A 79 8.45 9.90 12.63
CA ASP A 79 8.06 11.04 11.81
C ASP A 79 7.41 10.55 10.52
N SER A 80 6.09 10.67 10.41
CA SER A 80 5.32 10.19 9.25
C SER A 80 5.70 10.87 7.94
N ARG A 81 6.31 12.07 7.98
CA ARG A 81 6.79 12.77 6.78
C ARG A 81 7.94 12.05 6.09
N LEU A 82 8.59 11.12 6.80
CA LEU A 82 9.71 10.34 6.30
C LEU A 82 9.27 9.04 5.63
N LEU A 83 7.98 8.69 5.67
CA LEU A 83 7.44 7.47 5.11
C LEU A 83 6.45 7.79 3.99
N MET A 84 6.36 6.90 2.99
CA MET A 84 5.50 7.11 1.83
C MET A 84 4.09 6.56 2.00
N GLY A 85 3.91 5.57 2.87
CA GLY A 85 2.59 5.07 3.25
C GLY A 85 1.97 5.84 4.42
N ARG A 86 0.83 5.36 4.87
CA ARG A 86 0.08 5.84 6.03
C ARG A 86 -0.29 4.68 6.95
N ASP A 87 -0.81 5.01 8.12
CA ASP A 87 -1.49 4.03 8.95
C ASP A 87 -2.87 3.71 8.38
N ILE A 88 -3.16 2.43 8.12
CA ILE A 88 -4.44 1.97 7.55
C ILE A 88 -5.63 2.18 8.50
N HIS A 89 -5.39 2.42 9.79
CA HIS A 89 -6.42 2.75 10.77
C HIS A 89 -6.66 4.27 10.89
N SER A 90 -5.88 5.09 10.18
CA SER A 90 -6.02 6.55 10.21
C SER A 90 -7.13 7.04 9.27
N SER A 91 -7.52 8.31 9.42
CA SER A 91 -8.48 8.97 8.53
C SER A 91 -7.83 9.56 7.26
N ALA A 92 -6.55 9.28 6.99
CA ALA A 92 -5.88 9.78 5.79
C ALA A 92 -6.43 9.06 4.55
N GLU A 93 -6.51 9.72 3.41
CA GLU A 93 -7.03 9.10 2.19
C GLU A 93 -6.13 7.93 1.72
N PRO A 94 -6.71 6.81 1.26
CA PRO A 94 -5.96 5.70 0.70
C PRO A 94 -5.30 6.09 -0.63
N LEU A 95 -4.04 5.66 -0.79
CA LEU A 95 -3.28 5.85 -2.01
C LEU A 95 -2.31 4.68 -2.21
N VAL A 96 -2.59 3.84 -3.21
CA VAL A 96 -1.67 2.80 -3.69
C VAL A 96 -0.96 3.34 -4.92
N ILE A 97 0.37 3.21 -4.96
CA ILE A 97 1.22 3.74 -6.03
C ILE A 97 1.94 2.58 -6.72
N PHE A 98 1.83 2.50 -8.05
CA PHE A 98 2.51 1.52 -8.88
C PHE A 98 3.79 2.14 -9.47
N ALA A 99 4.73 1.28 -9.87
CA ALA A 99 6.05 1.71 -10.36
C ALA A 99 5.98 2.52 -11.67
N ASP A 100 4.95 2.31 -12.49
CA ASP A 100 4.67 3.06 -13.72
C ASP A 100 3.98 4.41 -13.48
N GLY A 101 3.68 4.75 -12.22
CA GLY A 101 2.93 5.95 -11.85
C GLY A 101 1.41 5.77 -11.85
N SER A 102 0.90 4.58 -12.21
CA SER A 102 -0.51 4.23 -12.01
C SER A 102 -0.84 4.24 -10.50
N PHE A 103 -2.09 4.50 -10.14
CA PHE A 103 -2.47 4.58 -8.73
C PHE A 103 -3.92 4.15 -8.45
N ILE A 104 -4.19 3.74 -7.21
CA ILE A 104 -5.54 3.47 -6.71
C ILE A 104 -5.81 4.39 -5.52
N THR A 105 -6.98 5.00 -5.49
CA THR A 105 -7.50 5.76 -4.36
C THR A 105 -8.82 5.15 -3.88
N GLY A 106 -9.38 5.71 -2.81
CA GLY A 106 -10.71 5.36 -2.32
C GLY A 106 -11.84 5.79 -3.27
N LYS A 107 -11.53 6.49 -4.37
CA LYS A 107 -12.50 6.96 -5.36
C LYS A 107 -12.41 6.22 -6.70
N GLY A 108 -11.31 5.55 -6.99
CA GLY A 108 -11.07 4.90 -8.27
C GLY A 108 -9.61 4.57 -8.53
N ARG A 109 -9.28 4.24 -9.78
CA ARG A 109 -7.92 3.89 -10.21
C ARG A 109 -7.53 4.65 -11.47
N TYR A 110 -6.28 5.09 -11.53
CA TYR A 110 -5.67 5.72 -12.69
C TYR A 110 -4.66 4.77 -13.33
N ASP A 111 -4.84 4.49 -14.61
CA ASP A 111 -3.87 3.78 -15.45
C ASP A 111 -3.03 4.82 -16.21
N ALA A 112 -1.74 4.90 -15.87
CA ALA A 112 -0.81 5.86 -16.47
C ALA A 112 -0.41 5.50 -17.91
N ILE A 113 -0.56 4.24 -18.32
CA ILE A 113 -0.28 3.78 -19.68
C ILE A 113 -1.44 4.12 -20.60
N ALA A 114 -2.68 3.91 -20.14
CA ALA A 114 -3.89 4.24 -20.87
C ALA A 114 -4.33 5.72 -20.74
N ASP A 115 -3.71 6.45 -19.82
CA ASP A 115 -4.08 7.82 -19.41
C ASP A 115 -5.58 7.94 -19.07
N LYS A 116 -6.06 7.04 -18.20
CA LYS A 116 -7.49 6.91 -17.90
C LYS A 116 -7.74 6.70 -16.41
N PHE A 117 -8.65 7.51 -15.85
CA PHE A 117 -9.20 7.30 -14.52
C PHE A 117 -10.55 6.57 -14.56
N GLU A 118 -10.66 5.49 -13.81
CA GLU A 118 -11.88 4.72 -13.63
C GLU A 118 -12.39 4.91 -12.21
N CYS A 119 -13.52 5.61 -12.06
CA CYS A 119 -14.18 5.77 -10.75
C CYS A 119 -14.76 4.44 -10.26
N MET A 120 -14.82 4.27 -8.95
CA MET A 120 -15.62 3.20 -8.36
C MET A 120 -17.10 3.37 -8.71
N PRO A 121 -17.89 2.28 -8.72
CA PRO A 121 -19.33 2.37 -8.96
C PRO A 121 -20.02 3.39 -8.03
N GLY A 122 -20.77 4.33 -8.63
CA GLY A 122 -21.50 5.36 -7.88
C GLY A 122 -20.65 6.52 -7.34
N VAL A 123 -19.35 6.56 -7.65
CA VAL A 123 -18.45 7.66 -7.29
C VAL A 123 -18.20 8.56 -8.49
N SER A 124 -18.18 9.87 -8.23
CA SER A 124 -17.67 10.88 -9.16
C SER A 124 -16.53 11.65 -8.51
N VAL A 125 -15.65 12.19 -9.34
CA VAL A 125 -14.54 13.04 -8.90
C VAL A 125 -14.66 14.42 -9.52
N ASP A 126 -14.21 15.44 -8.79
CA ASP A 126 -14.21 16.81 -9.27
C ASP A 126 -13.13 17.00 -10.35
N GLU A 127 -13.31 18.05 -11.16
CA GLU A 127 -12.28 18.49 -12.11
C GLU A 127 -10.98 18.80 -11.36
N GLY A 128 -9.84 18.33 -11.88
CA GLY A 128 -8.53 18.52 -11.24
C GLY A 128 -8.18 17.46 -10.19
N TYR A 129 -9.11 16.56 -9.83
CA TYR A 129 -8.84 15.52 -8.82
C TYR A 129 -7.68 14.61 -9.25
N VAL A 130 -7.74 14.06 -10.46
CA VAL A 130 -6.75 13.08 -10.96
C VAL A 130 -5.38 13.72 -11.05
N GLU A 131 -5.30 14.96 -11.54
CA GLU A 131 -4.09 15.76 -11.66
C GLU A 131 -3.47 16.04 -10.28
N SER A 132 -4.30 16.35 -9.29
CA SER A 132 -3.83 16.60 -7.91
C SER A 132 -3.24 15.34 -7.26
N VAL A 133 -3.85 14.18 -7.51
CA VAL A 133 -3.37 12.88 -7.01
C VAL A 133 -2.11 12.48 -7.77
N ALA A 134 -2.07 12.60 -9.09
CA ALA A 134 -0.90 12.33 -9.91
C ALA A 134 0.30 13.19 -9.49
N ALA A 135 0.08 14.48 -9.19
CA ALA A 135 1.13 15.34 -8.65
C ALA A 135 1.63 14.88 -7.28
N THR A 136 0.76 14.32 -6.44
CA THR A 136 1.13 13.72 -5.15
C THR A 136 1.95 12.45 -5.34
N VAL A 137 1.54 11.58 -6.26
CA VAL A 137 2.27 10.37 -6.66
C VAL A 137 3.68 10.71 -7.14
N ALA A 138 3.80 11.65 -8.08
CA ALA A 138 5.08 12.09 -8.61
C ALA A 138 6.00 12.63 -7.51
N ARG A 139 5.48 13.44 -6.58
CA ARG A 139 6.26 13.94 -5.43
C ARG A 139 6.71 12.80 -4.51
N LYS A 140 5.84 11.84 -4.19
CA LYS A 140 6.20 10.70 -3.33
C LYS A 140 7.30 9.85 -3.96
N MET A 141 7.19 9.53 -5.25
CA MET A 141 8.22 8.81 -5.98
C MET A 141 9.56 9.57 -5.99
N TYR A 142 9.51 10.87 -6.30
CA TYR A 142 10.71 11.72 -6.32
C TYR A 142 11.39 11.80 -4.95
N TYR A 143 10.65 12.09 -3.88
CA TYR A 143 11.24 12.21 -2.54
C TYR A 143 11.69 10.87 -1.98
N SER A 144 11.01 9.77 -2.32
CA SER A 144 11.48 8.42 -1.98
C SER A 144 12.86 8.15 -2.59
N ALA A 145 13.08 8.50 -3.86
CA ALA A 145 14.40 8.39 -4.49
C ALA A 145 15.42 9.32 -3.81
N MET A 146 15.06 10.57 -3.51
CA MET A 146 15.96 11.54 -2.85
C MET A 146 16.36 11.14 -1.44
N ILE A 147 15.50 10.45 -0.69
CA ILE A 147 15.88 9.88 0.61
C ILE A 147 17.06 8.92 0.45
N LEU A 148 17.03 8.07 -0.57
CA LEU A 148 18.08 7.10 -0.87
C LEU A 148 19.33 7.77 -1.45
N ASP A 149 19.16 8.55 -2.52
CA ASP A 149 20.26 9.16 -3.27
C ASP A 149 21.09 10.13 -2.44
N THR A 150 20.49 10.72 -1.41
CA THR A 150 21.15 11.72 -0.56
C THR A 150 21.51 11.19 0.82
N ASP A 151 21.27 9.91 1.11
CA ASP A 151 21.39 9.32 2.45
C ASP A 151 20.71 10.21 3.51
N TYR A 152 19.46 10.59 3.22
CA TYR A 152 18.80 11.68 3.95
C TYR A 152 18.61 11.36 5.43
N TYR A 153 18.29 10.11 5.76
CA TYR A 153 18.10 9.68 7.14
C TYR A 153 19.37 9.86 7.99
N ALA A 154 20.56 9.65 7.43
CA ALA A 154 21.82 9.88 8.15
C ALA A 154 22.05 11.37 8.50
N LYS A 155 21.36 12.29 7.82
CA LYS A 155 21.46 13.74 8.05
C LYS A 155 20.49 14.26 9.10
N ILE A 156 19.32 13.63 9.25
CA ILE A 156 18.24 14.12 10.11
C ILE A 156 18.01 13.30 11.37
N LEU A 157 18.40 12.02 11.36
CA LEU A 157 18.26 11.18 12.55
C LEU A 157 19.49 11.35 13.45
N PRO A 158 19.31 11.30 14.78
CA PRO A 158 20.43 11.31 15.71
C PRO A 158 21.33 10.11 15.43
N LYS A 159 22.65 10.34 15.43
CA LYS A 159 23.63 9.24 15.40
C LYS A 159 23.44 8.41 16.66
N ARG A 160 23.11 7.13 16.47
CA ARG A 160 23.08 6.13 17.55
C ARG A 160 24.49 5.68 17.90
#